data_AF-A0A2V5NM57-F1
#
_entry.id   AF-A0A2V5NM57-F1
#
_cell.length_a   1.000
_cell.length_b   1.000
_cell.length_c   1.000
_cell.angle_alpha   90.00
_cell.angle_beta   90.00
_cell.angle_gamma   90.00
#
_symmetry.space_group_name_H-M   'P 1'
#
loop_
_entity.id
_entity.type
_entity.pdbx_description
1 polymer ?
#
loop_
_entity_poly.entity_id
_entity_poly.type
_entity_poly.pdbx_seq_one_letter_code
_entity_poly.pdbx_strand_id
1 'polypeptide(L)'
;GNCLSYLNGYYRHYGGNPDEPIAWGVSTYGKLYNWTWFYNGYHAEHHFRPKVHWTRMQTLRDQIVEQQHKAGVRVIKVPHALGFLDSNLPAAKHAKTYRRLESKPAS
;
A
#
# COMPACT_ATOMS: atom_id res chain seq x y z
N GLY A 1 -6.73 -18.92 -9.01
CA GLY A 1 -5.53 -18.05 -9.14
C GLY A 1 -5.83 -16.57 -8.99
N ASN A 2 -6.87 -16.04 -9.65
CA ASN A 2 -7.05 -14.60 -9.83
C ASN A 2 -7.37 -13.80 -8.54
N CYS A 3 -8.15 -14.36 -7.60
CA CYS A 3 -8.63 -13.62 -6.43
C CYS A 3 -7.49 -13.13 -5.52
N LEU A 4 -6.49 -13.99 -5.24
CA LEU A 4 -5.34 -13.63 -4.42
C LEU A 4 -4.48 -12.54 -5.10
N SER A 5 -4.30 -12.61 -6.42
CA SER A 5 -3.58 -11.58 -7.18
C SER A 5 -4.31 -10.23 -7.13
N TYR A 6 -5.64 -10.22 -7.21
CA TYR A 6 -6.44 -9.00 -7.07
C TYR A 6 -6.37 -8.42 -5.65
N LEU A 7 -6.52 -9.24 -4.62
CA LEU A 7 -6.36 -8.80 -3.22
C LEU A 7 -4.97 -8.21 -2.99
N ASN A 8 -3.93 -8.87 -3.50
CA ASN A 8 -2.56 -8.41 -3.42
C ASN A 8 -2.36 -7.06 -4.14
N GLY A 9 -2.94 -6.88 -5.33
CA GLY A 9 -2.95 -5.59 -6.04
C GLY A 9 -3.67 -4.49 -5.26
N TYR A 10 -4.86 -4.79 -4.73
CA TYR A 10 -5.68 -3.86 -3.98
C TYR A 10 -4.98 -3.36 -2.71
N TYR A 11 -4.49 -4.27 -1.87
CA TYR A 11 -3.90 -3.91 -0.58
C TYR A 11 -2.53 -3.26 -0.68
N ARG A 12 -1.80 -3.47 -1.78
CA ARG A 12 -0.56 -2.74 -2.09
C ARG A 12 -0.77 -1.24 -2.33
N HIS A 13 -2.00 -0.82 -2.60
CA HIS A 13 -2.35 0.59 -2.85
C HIS A 13 -3.48 1.10 -1.95
N TYR A 14 -3.85 0.33 -0.92
CA TYR A 14 -5.02 0.62 -0.12
C TYR A 14 -4.87 1.93 0.66
N GLY A 15 -5.53 2.97 0.18
CA GLY A 15 -5.48 4.32 0.74
C GLY A 15 -4.14 5.04 0.53
N GLY A 16 -3.34 4.61 -0.45
CA GLY A 16 -2.14 5.34 -0.86
C GLY A 16 -2.47 6.64 -1.61
N ASN A 17 -1.55 7.59 -1.59
CA ASN A 17 -1.68 8.88 -2.28
C ASN A 17 -1.03 8.81 -3.68
N PRO A 18 -1.81 8.76 -4.78
CA PRO A 18 -1.24 8.67 -6.13
C PRO A 18 -0.48 9.94 -6.56
N ASP A 19 -0.76 11.09 -5.93
CA ASP A 19 -0.10 12.36 -6.25
C ASP A 19 1.27 12.50 -5.55
N GLU A 20 1.58 11.61 -4.61
CA GLU A 20 2.81 11.62 -3.83
C GLU A 20 3.52 10.25 -3.94
N PRO A 21 4.52 10.11 -4.83
CA PRO A 21 5.11 8.80 -5.16
C PRO A 21 5.62 8.00 -3.95
N ILE A 22 6.12 8.68 -2.91
CA ILE A 22 6.60 8.03 -1.68
C ILE A 22 5.47 7.40 -0.84
N ALA A 23 4.24 7.92 -0.96
CA ALA A 23 3.03 7.49 -0.26
C ALA A 23 1.99 6.79 -1.14
N TRP A 24 2.33 6.52 -2.40
CA TRP A 24 1.43 5.83 -3.33
C TRP A 24 1.24 4.34 -2.98
N GLY A 25 2.29 3.69 -2.48
CA GLY A 25 2.25 2.29 -2.07
C GLY A 25 1.98 2.10 -0.58
N VAL A 26 1.57 0.88 -0.24
CA VAL A 26 1.52 0.33 1.12
C VAL A 26 2.67 -0.65 1.28
N SER A 27 3.37 -0.64 2.41
CA SER A 27 4.46 -1.60 2.67
C SER A 27 4.14 -2.58 3.80
N THR A 28 4.87 -3.70 3.83
CA THR A 28 4.88 -4.66 4.93
C THR A 28 6.28 -5.24 5.11
N TYR A 29 6.80 -5.24 6.34
CA TYR A 29 8.20 -5.55 6.63
C TYR A 29 8.41 -6.92 7.27
N GLY A 30 7.44 -7.83 7.17
CA GLY A 30 7.57 -9.20 7.67
C GLY A 30 8.73 -9.95 7.00
N LYS A 31 9.68 -10.48 7.81
CA LYS A 31 10.91 -11.12 7.31
C LYS A 31 10.64 -12.33 6.41
N LEU A 32 9.80 -13.26 6.86
CA LEU A 32 9.48 -14.48 6.12
C LEU A 32 8.86 -14.17 4.76
N TYR A 33 7.86 -13.29 4.75
CA TYR A 33 7.18 -12.87 3.53
C TYR A 33 8.14 -12.19 2.55
N ASN A 34 8.94 -11.22 3.01
CA ASN A 34 9.87 -10.53 2.13
C ASN A 34 10.99 -11.43 1.60
N TRP A 35 11.45 -12.41 2.38
CA TRP A 35 12.44 -13.37 1.90
C TRP A 35 11.87 -14.30 0.82
N THR A 36 10.66 -14.84 1.04
CA THR A 36 10.00 -15.76 0.09
C THR A 36 9.41 -15.07 -1.14
N TRP A 37 9.12 -13.76 -1.08
CA TRP A 37 8.53 -12.97 -2.17
C TRP A 37 9.44 -11.85 -2.67
N PHE A 38 10.76 -12.03 -2.66
CA PHE A 38 11.72 -11.09 -3.27
C PHE A 38 11.48 -9.62 -2.85
N TYR A 39 11.22 -9.40 -1.57
CA TYR A 39 10.96 -8.09 -0.98
C TYR A 39 9.75 -7.34 -1.57
N ASN A 40 8.74 -8.06 -2.10
CA ASN A 40 7.47 -7.50 -2.54
C ASN A 40 6.67 -6.78 -1.43
N GLY A 41 7.07 -6.91 -0.16
CA GLY A 41 6.55 -6.09 0.94
C GLY A 41 7.03 -4.65 0.93
N TYR A 42 8.14 -4.33 0.26
CA TYR A 42 8.68 -2.98 0.15
C TYR A 42 8.05 -2.21 -1.02
N HIS A 43 6.73 -2.27 -1.14
CA HIS A 43 6.03 -1.81 -2.33
C HIS A 43 5.96 -0.27 -2.41
N ALA A 44 5.84 0.44 -1.28
CA ALA A 44 5.96 1.90 -1.27
C ALA A 44 7.36 2.37 -1.70
N GLU A 45 8.40 1.67 -1.24
CA GLU A 45 9.79 1.95 -1.62
C GLU A 45 10.01 1.72 -3.11
N HIS A 46 9.43 0.64 -3.64
CA HIS A 46 9.48 0.35 -5.08
C HIS A 46 8.79 1.43 -5.90
N HIS A 47 7.63 1.95 -5.47
CA HIS A 47 6.98 3.09 -6.12
C HIS A 47 7.82 4.36 -6.07
N PHE A 48 8.47 4.61 -4.94
CA PHE A 48 9.35 5.76 -4.79
C PHE A 48 10.59 5.68 -5.68
N ARG A 49 11.20 4.49 -5.81
CA ARG A 49 12.42 4.23 -6.61
C ARG A 49 12.31 2.90 -7.38
N PRO A 50 11.60 2.87 -8.52
CA PRO A 50 11.29 1.62 -9.24
C PRO A 50 12.52 0.92 -9.84
N LYS A 51 13.63 1.65 -10.01
CA LYS A 51 14.89 1.11 -10.55
C LYS A 51 15.78 0.45 -9.50
N VAL A 52 15.45 0.53 -8.21
CA VAL A 52 16.25 -0.11 -7.16
C VAL A 52 16.00 -1.61 -7.19
N HIS A 53 17.08 -2.39 -7.21
CA HIS A 53 16.99 -3.84 -7.16
C HIS A 53 16.41 -4.30 -5.81
N TRP A 54 15.59 -5.34 -5.81
CA TRP A 54 14.82 -5.78 -4.64
C TRP A 54 15.69 -6.14 -3.42
N THR A 55 16.92 -6.62 -3.64
CA THR A 55 17.89 -6.91 -2.56
C THR A 55 18.33 -5.66 -1.77
N ARG A 56 18.16 -4.47 -2.34
CA ARG A 56 18.56 -3.18 -1.74
C ARG A 56 17.39 -2.44 -1.07
N MET A 57 16.21 -3.06 -1.01
CA MET A 57 15.00 -2.39 -0.49
C MET A 57 15.09 -2.04 1.00
N GLN A 58 15.77 -2.88 1.81
CA GLN A 58 16.00 -2.55 3.22
C GLN A 58 16.83 -1.27 3.36
N THR A 59 17.96 -1.21 2.66
CA THR A 59 18.83 -0.04 2.65
C THR A 59 18.09 1.21 2.16
N LEU A 60 17.23 1.08 1.15
CA LEU A 60 16.40 2.19 0.69
C LEU A 60 15.43 2.65 1.78
N ARG A 61 14.71 1.71 2.43
CA ARG A 61 13.82 2.02 3.56
C ARG A 61 14.56 2.76 4.67
N ASP A 62 15.73 2.30 5.07
CA ASP A 62 16.53 2.94 6.11
C ASP A 62 16.87 4.40 5.77
N GLN A 63 17.08 4.72 4.49
CA GLN A 63 17.36 6.08 4.03
C GLN A 63 16.14 7.00 4.00
N ILE A 64 14.93 6.44 3.85
CA ILE A 64 13.72 7.22 3.56
C ILE A 64 12.63 7.08 4.64
N VAL A 65 12.86 6.28 5.69
CA VAL A 65 11.86 5.98 6.73
C VAL A 65 11.23 7.23 7.32
N GLU A 66 12.03 8.26 7.60
CA GLU A 66 11.53 9.53 8.12
C GLU A 66 10.67 10.30 7.10
N GLN A 67 11.03 10.24 5.81
CA GLN A 67 10.22 10.83 4.75
C GLN A 67 8.90 10.08 4.60
N GLN A 68 8.94 8.74 4.70
CA GLN A 68 7.76 7.90 4.65
C GLN A 68 6.82 8.16 5.84
N HIS A 69 7.35 8.35 7.05
CA HIS A 69 6.55 8.72 8.20
C HIS A 69 5.88 10.09 8.03
N LYS A 70 6.62 11.09 7.53
CA LYS A 70 6.07 12.43 7.25
C LYS A 70 4.98 12.43 6.18
N ALA A 71 5.17 11.64 5.12
CA ALA A 71 4.20 11.47 4.04
C ALA A 71 3.02 10.55 4.42
N GLY A 72 3.00 10.00 5.64
CA GLY A 72 1.91 9.14 6.10
C GLY A 72 1.84 7.81 5.37
N VAL A 73 2.97 7.28 4.90
CA VAL A 73 3.05 5.98 4.21
C VAL A 73 2.46 4.89 5.08
N ARG A 74 1.57 4.10 4.49
CA ARG A 74 0.89 3.03 5.20
C ARG A 74 1.77 1.79 5.29
N VAL A 75 1.77 1.19 6.48
CA VAL A 75 2.41 -0.10 6.73
C VAL A 75 1.37 -1.06 7.30
N ILE A 76 1.25 -2.24 6.71
CA ILE A 76 0.37 -3.32 7.20
C ILE A 76 1.21 -4.48 7.75
N LYS A 77 0.66 -5.20 8.74
CA LYS A 77 1.36 -6.26 9.50
C LYS A 77 1.33 -7.62 8.81
N VAL A 78 0.45 -7.78 7.82
CA VAL A 78 0.22 -9.04 7.09
C VAL A 78 0.66 -8.91 5.63
N PRO A 79 0.92 -10.03 4.92
CA PRO A 79 1.13 -9.99 3.48
C PRO A 79 -0.01 -9.28 2.77
N HIS A 80 0.26 -8.53 1.70
CA HIS A 80 -0.75 -7.70 1.04
C HIS A 80 -2.00 -8.47 0.62
N ALA A 81 -1.85 -9.69 0.10
CA ALA A 81 -3.00 -10.54 -0.27
C ALA A 81 -3.97 -10.81 0.90
N LEU A 82 -3.50 -10.67 2.14
CA LEU A 82 -4.24 -10.88 3.39
C LEU A 82 -4.54 -9.57 4.12
N GLY A 83 -4.41 -8.41 3.47
CA GLY A 83 -4.57 -7.10 4.11
C GLY A 83 -5.87 -6.95 4.92
N PHE A 84 -6.96 -7.61 4.51
CA PHE A 84 -8.24 -7.63 5.23
C PHE A 84 -8.16 -8.18 6.67
N LEU A 85 -7.10 -8.90 7.03
CA LEU A 85 -6.85 -9.40 8.38
C LEU A 85 -6.13 -8.39 9.28
N ASP A 86 -5.66 -7.26 8.74
CA ASP A 86 -4.99 -6.25 9.54
C ASP A 86 -6.02 -5.38 10.28
N SER A 87 -6.03 -5.52 11.60
CA SER A 87 -6.96 -4.84 12.51
C SER A 87 -6.79 -3.32 12.55
N ASN A 88 -5.67 -2.80 12.06
CA ASN A 88 -5.40 -1.36 12.02
C ASN A 88 -5.83 -0.71 10.69
N LEU A 89 -6.46 -1.46 9.77
CA LEU A 89 -6.95 -0.87 8.54
C LEU A 89 -8.09 0.11 8.83
N PRO A 90 -7.95 1.40 8.45
CA PRO A 90 -9.08 2.30 8.51
C PRO A 90 -10.15 1.80 7.55
N ALA A 91 -11.42 1.95 7.94
CA ALA A 91 -12.55 1.65 7.07
C ALA A 91 -12.35 2.35 5.71
N ALA A 92 -12.58 1.61 4.62
CA ALA A 92 -12.43 2.14 3.28
C ALA A 92 -13.30 3.40 3.16
N LYS A 93 -12.71 4.55 2.80
CA LYS A 93 -13.45 5.82 2.61
C LYS A 93 -14.31 5.81 1.34
N HIS A 94 -14.94 4.68 1.00
CA HIS A 94 -15.68 4.47 -0.24
C HIS A 94 -17.20 4.63 -0.13
N ALA A 95 -17.70 5.38 0.87
CA ALA A 95 -19.15 5.53 1.09
C ALA A 95 -19.69 6.98 1.02
N LYS A 96 -18.87 8.00 0.70
CA LYS A 96 -19.38 9.39 0.58
C LYS A 96 -19.58 9.90 -0.85
N THR A 97 -18.94 9.30 -1.85
CA THR A 97 -19.04 9.79 -3.23
C THR A 97 -20.34 9.35 -3.91
N TYR A 98 -20.82 8.12 -3.65
CA TYR A 98 -22.07 7.63 -4.26
C TYR A 98 -23.32 8.34 -3.72
N ARG A 99 -23.37 8.63 -2.41
CA ARG A 99 -24.52 9.30 -1.77
C ARG A 99 -24.76 10.73 -2.26
N ARG A 100 -23.75 11.38 -2.86
CA ARG A 100 -23.87 12.74 -3.43
C ARG A 100 -24.37 12.74 -4.88
N LEU A 101 -24.19 11.64 -5.60
CA LEU A 101 -24.66 11.52 -6.99
C LEU A 101 -26.15 11.16 -7.05
N GLU A 102 -26.66 10.41 -6.07
CA GLU A 102 -28.10 10.09 -5.96
C GLU A 102 -28.96 11.24 -5.39
N SER A 103 -28.33 12.28 -4.81
CA SER A 103 -29.05 13.41 -4.20
C SER A 103 -29.21 14.62 -5.12
N LYS A 104 -28.81 14.55 -6.38
CA LYS A 104 -29.12 15.60 -7.37
C LYS A 104 -30.45 15.26 -8.05
N PRO A 105 -31.55 15.99 -7.82
CA PRO A 105 -32.71 15.86 -8.68
C PRO A 105 -32.31 16.33 -10.09
N ALA A 106 -32.74 15.59 -11.11
CA ALA A 106 -32.65 16.02 -12.49
C ALA A 106 -33.50 17.29 -12.64
N SER A 107 -32.84 18.40 -13.01
CA SER A 107 -33.50 19.61 -13.51
C SER A 107 -33.62 19.55 -15.01
#